data_AF-A0A353TXC8-F1
#
_entry.id   AF-A0A353TXC8-F1
#
_cell.length_a   1.000
_cell.length_b   1.000
_cell.length_c   1.000
_cell.angle_alpha   90.00
_cell.angle_beta   90.00
_cell.angle_gamma   90.00
#
_symmetry.space_group_name_H-M   'P 1'
#
loop_
_entity.id
_entity.type
_entity.pdbx_description
1 polymer ?
#
loop_
_entity_poly.entity_id
_entity_poly.type
_entity_poly.pdbx_seq_one_letter_code
_entity_poly.pdbx_strand_id
1 'polypeptide(L)'
;NLDCGDNVIIINADKVKLTGKKWDDRVFFYHSGYPGGQREVTPAMLFAKSPERLVHRTVKGMLPKTKLGNKLITNLFVYTGPEHKHEAQQPRAFDLNTIK
;
A
#
# COMPACT_ATOMS: atom_id res chain seq x y z
N ASN A 1 -2.05 -13.24 21.06
CA ASN A 1 -1.68 -11.92 20.53
C ASN A 1 -2.93 -11.13 20.20
N LEU A 2 -3.06 -9.95 20.81
CA LEU A 2 -4.17 -9.02 20.63
C LEU A 2 -3.84 -8.05 19.48
N ASP A 3 -4.86 -7.63 18.75
CA ASP A 3 -4.76 -6.57 17.74
C ASP A 3 -5.11 -5.25 18.42
N CYS A 4 -4.14 -4.34 18.54
CA CYS A 4 -4.29 -3.06 19.21
C CYS A 4 -4.07 -1.87 18.26
N GLY A 5 -4.15 -2.10 16.94
CA GLY A 5 -3.92 -1.07 15.93
C GLY A 5 -5.20 -0.30 15.56
N ASP A 6 -5.02 0.94 15.08
CA ASP A 6 -6.08 1.74 14.48
C ASP A 6 -6.29 1.40 12.99
N ASN A 7 -7.47 1.75 12.48
CA ASN A 7 -7.75 1.70 11.04
C ASN A 7 -7.20 2.96 10.37
N VAL A 8 -6.46 2.80 9.28
CA VAL A 8 -5.82 3.91 8.57
C VAL A 8 -6.40 4.03 7.18
N ILE A 9 -6.85 5.23 6.83
CA ILE A 9 -7.38 5.57 5.51
C ILE A 9 -6.38 6.50 4.81
N ILE A 10 -5.82 6.03 3.69
CA ILE A 10 -4.96 6.82 2.83
C ILE A 10 -5.77 7.27 1.61
N ILE A 11 -5.93 8.57 1.44
CA ILE A 11 -6.53 9.20 0.25
C ILE A 11 -5.46 9.76 -0.67
N ASN A 12 -5.80 10.03 -1.93
CA ASN A 12 -4.89 10.55 -2.96
C ASN A 12 -3.64 9.66 -3.18
N ALA A 13 -3.81 8.34 -3.21
CA ALA A 13 -2.70 7.41 -3.50
C ALA A 13 -2.11 7.61 -4.92
N ASP A 14 -2.85 8.27 -5.80
CA ASP A 14 -2.45 8.72 -7.14
C ASP A 14 -1.45 9.88 -7.14
N LYS A 15 -1.24 10.56 -6.01
CA LYS A 15 -0.28 11.69 -5.91
C LYS A 15 1.04 11.29 -5.27
N VAL A 16 1.24 9.99 -5.00
CA VAL A 16 2.47 9.49 -4.41
C VAL A 16 3.64 9.65 -5.38
N LYS A 17 4.72 10.27 -4.90
CA LYS A 17 5.95 10.50 -5.67
C LYS A 17 7.09 9.64 -5.14
N LEU A 18 7.66 8.80 -6.01
CA LEU A 18 8.95 8.16 -5.74
C LEU A 18 10.10 9.09 -6.13
N THR A 19 11.17 9.08 -5.33
CA THR A 19 12.37 9.90 -5.56
C THR A 19 13.36 9.21 -6.51
N GLY A 20 14.10 10.01 -7.29
CA GLY A 20 15.12 9.51 -8.21
C GLY A 20 14.54 8.67 -9.36
N LYS A 21 15.30 7.66 -9.81
CA LYS A 21 14.94 6.74 -10.91
C LYS A 21 14.15 5.50 -10.46
N LYS A 22 13.62 5.51 -9.23
CA LYS A 22 12.93 4.34 -8.62
C LYS A 22 11.69 3.88 -9.37
N TRP A 23 11.09 4.73 -10.22
CA TRP A 23 9.92 4.38 -11.01
C TRP A 23 10.20 3.25 -12.01
N ASP A 24 11.40 3.26 -12.59
CA ASP A 24 11.80 2.35 -13.66
C ASP A 24 12.82 1.33 -13.18
N ASP A 25 13.77 1.74 -12.34
CA ASP A 25 14.87 0.88 -11.88
C ASP A 25 14.42 -0.20 -10.88
N ARG A 26 13.35 0.07 -10.13
CA ARG A 26 12.84 -0.91 -9.16
C ARG A 26 12.02 -1.96 -9.90
N VAL A 27 12.42 -3.22 -9.79
CA VAL A 27 11.66 -4.33 -10.35
C VAL A 27 10.97 -5.11 -9.24
N PHE A 28 9.68 -5.34 -9.42
CA PHE A 28 8.93 -6.26 -8.60
C PHE A 28 8.78 -7.62 -9.28
N PHE A 29 9.33 -8.65 -8.65
CA PHE A 29 9.22 -10.03 -9.12
C PHE A 29 7.94 -10.69 -8.61
N TYR A 30 7.35 -11.48 -9.49
CA TYR A 30 6.24 -12.39 -9.21
C TYR A 30 6.54 -13.73 -9.86
N HIS A 31 6.06 -14.81 -9.26
CA HIS A 31 6.17 -16.12 -9.85
C HIS A 31 4.83 -16.82 -9.84
N SER A 32 4.44 -17.43 -10.96
CA SER A 32 3.21 -18.23 -11.05
C SER A 32 3.35 -19.63 -10.43
N GLY A 33 4.57 -20.11 -10.19
CA GLY A 33 4.85 -21.47 -9.71
C GLY A 33 5.08 -22.51 -10.82
N TYR A 34 4.88 -22.16 -12.09
CA TYR A 34 5.20 -23.00 -13.25
C TYR A 34 6.61 -22.69 -13.79
N PRO A 35 7.32 -23.66 -14.41
CA PRO A 35 8.60 -23.40 -15.08
C PRO A 35 8.50 -22.23 -16.07
N GLY A 36 9.43 -21.27 -16.00
CA GLY A 36 9.40 -20.05 -16.82
C GLY A 36 8.36 -19.01 -16.42
N GLY A 37 7.62 -19.23 -15.33
CA GLY A 37 6.53 -18.35 -14.88
C GLY A 37 6.95 -17.10 -14.10
N GLN A 38 8.18 -16.62 -14.26
CA GLN A 38 8.64 -15.37 -13.64
C GLN A 38 8.03 -14.18 -14.38
N ARG A 39 7.51 -13.22 -13.62
CA ARG A 39 6.94 -11.98 -14.13
C ARG A 39 7.57 -10.80 -13.42
N GLU A 40 7.87 -9.77 -14.18
CA GLU A 40 8.52 -8.56 -13.70
C GLU A 40 7.57 -7.39 -13.92
N VAL A 41 7.44 -6.54 -12.90
CA VAL A 41 6.56 -5.38 -12.93
C VAL A 41 7.29 -4.20 -12.30
N THR A 42 7.38 -3.09 -13.01
CA THR A 42 7.93 -1.84 -12.47
C THR A 42 6.87 -1.06 -11.68
N PRO A 43 7.25 -0.19 -10.73
CA PRO A 43 6.34 0.73 -10.08
C PRO A 43 5.55 1.57 -11.08
N ALA A 44 6.17 2.02 -12.18
CA ALA A 44 5.49 2.78 -13.22
C ALA A 44 4.31 1.99 -13.83
N MET A 45 4.53 0.73 -14.22
CA MET A 45 3.47 -0.14 -14.75
C MET A 45 2.37 -0.43 -13.70
N LEU A 46 2.79 -0.67 -12.46
CA LEU A 46 1.86 -1.00 -11.38
C LEU A 46 0.97 0.20 -11.03
N PHE A 47 1.57 1.39 -11.03
CA PHE A 47 0.89 2.66 -10.77
C PHE A 47 -0.09 3.03 -11.87
N ALA A 48 0.29 2.85 -13.15
CA ALA A 48 -0.61 3.06 -14.28
C ALA A 48 -1.85 2.17 -14.21
N LYS A 49 -1.72 0.94 -13.69
CA LYS A 49 -2.86 0.02 -13.54
C LYS A 49 -3.68 0.31 -12.28
N SER A 50 -3.03 0.50 -11.14
CA SER A 50 -3.69 0.70 -9.84
C SER A 50 -2.72 1.35 -8.84
N PRO A 51 -2.82 2.66 -8.60
CA PRO A 51 -1.97 3.38 -7.64
C PRO A 51 -2.07 2.80 -6.22
N GLU A 52 -3.28 2.40 -5.82
CA GLU A 52 -3.58 1.82 -4.50
C GLU A 52 -2.71 0.59 -4.20
N ARG A 53 -2.46 -0.24 -5.22
CA ARG A 53 -1.64 -1.46 -5.07
C ARG A 53 -0.19 -1.14 -4.73
N LEU A 54 0.34 0.00 -5.19
CA LEU A 54 1.73 0.38 -4.93
C LEU A 54 1.92 0.68 -3.44
N VAL A 55 1.01 1.48 -2.89
CA VAL A 55 1.02 1.88 -1.47
C VAL A 55 0.73 0.65 -0.60
N HIS A 56 -0.34 -0.08 -0.89
CA HIS A 56 -0.74 -1.26 -0.12
C HIS A 56 0.38 -2.32 -0.10
N ARG A 57 1.05 -2.58 -1.23
CA ARG A 57 2.17 -3.52 -1.29
C ARG A 57 3.34 -3.07 -0.42
N THR A 58 3.65 -1.79 -0.43
CA THR A 58 4.76 -1.22 0.34
C THR A 58 4.51 -1.36 1.84
N VAL A 59 3.30 -0.98 2.30
CA VAL A 59 2.90 -1.13 3.71
C VAL A 59 2.88 -2.60 4.12
N LYS A 60 2.33 -3.50 3.28
CA LYS A 60 2.35 -4.94 3.53
C LYS A 60 3.78 -5.48 3.72
N GLY A 61 4.75 -4.92 3.01
CA GLY A 61 6.17 -5.28 3.17
C GLY A 61 6.79 -4.86 4.49
N MET A 62 6.25 -3.84 5.15
CA MET A 62 6.71 -3.32 6.45
C MET A 62 6.09 -4.07 7.64
N LEU A 63 5.01 -4.83 7.43
CA LEU A 63 4.33 -5.57 8.48
C LEU A 63 5.01 -6.90 8.83
N PRO A 64 4.84 -7.40 10.07
CA PRO A 64 5.32 -8.73 10.46
C PRO A 64 4.72 -9.83 9.57
N LYS A 65 5.54 -10.76 9.08
CA LYS A 65 5.09 -11.89 8.23
C LYS A 65 4.46 -13.02 9.06
N THR A 66 3.42 -12.70 9.81
CA THR A 66 2.70 -13.62 10.70
C THR A 66 1.19 -13.58 10.40
N LYS A 67 0.42 -14.50 11.02
CA LYS A 67 -1.05 -14.47 10.96
C LYS A 67 -1.63 -13.13 11.42
N LEU A 68 -1.02 -12.51 12.43
CA LEU A 68 -1.43 -11.20 12.92
C LEU A 68 -1.16 -10.10 11.88
N GLY A 69 0.02 -10.09 11.23
CA GLY A 69 0.31 -9.10 10.19
C GLY A 69 -0.63 -9.19 8.98
N ASN A 70 -1.05 -10.40 8.61
CA ASN A 70 -2.09 -10.61 7.60
C ASN A 70 -3.47 -10.08 8.02
N LYS A 71 -3.73 -9.96 9.32
CA LYS A 71 -4.93 -9.30 9.85
C LYS A 71 -4.74 -7.78 9.90
N LEU A 72 -3.59 -7.29 10.32
CA LEU A 72 -3.31 -5.85 10.38
C LEU A 72 -3.45 -5.15 9.03
N ILE A 73 -3.06 -5.80 7.93
CA ILE A 73 -3.18 -5.20 6.60
C ILE A 73 -4.64 -4.99 6.17
N THR A 74 -5.61 -5.72 6.74
CA THR A 74 -7.03 -5.49 6.42
C THR A 74 -7.57 -4.20 7.04
N ASN A 75 -6.86 -3.63 8.01
CA ASN A 75 -7.20 -2.36 8.66
C ASN A 75 -6.71 -1.14 7.85
N LEU A 76 -5.97 -1.39 6.75
CA LEU A 76 -5.49 -0.35 5.84
C LEU A 76 -6.44 -0.19 4.65
N PHE A 77 -7.00 1.01 4.49
CA PHE A 77 -7.80 1.40 3.35
C PHE A 77 -7.02 2.40 2.50
N VAL A 78 -6.90 2.14 1.20
CA VAL A 78 -6.17 3.01 0.27
C VAL A 78 -7.10 3.38 -0.87
N TYR A 79 -7.22 4.68 -1.13
CA TYR A 79 -8.04 5.24 -2.20
C TYR A 79 -7.19 6.07 -3.14
N THR A 80 -7.43 5.90 -4.44
CA THR A 80 -6.86 6.76 -5.49
C THR A 80 -7.33 8.20 -5.38
N GLY A 81 -8.62 8.44 -5.15
CA GLY A 81 -9.21 9.78 -5.11
C GLY A 81 -9.11 10.49 -3.75
N PRO A 82 -9.64 11.72 -3.67
CA PRO A 82 -9.75 12.47 -2.42
C PRO A 82 -10.86 11.95 -1.49
N GLU A 83 -11.81 11.20 -2.04
CA GLU A 83 -12.98 10.69 -1.31
C GLU A 83 -12.77 9.27 -0.78
N HIS A 84 -13.39 8.97 0.35
CA HIS A 84 -13.39 7.64 0.98
C HIS A 84 -14.82 7.22 1.36
N LYS A 85 -15.10 5.91 1.40
CA LYS A 85 -16.44 5.39 1.71
C LYS A 85 -16.79 5.34 3.21
N HIS A 86 -15.90 5.82 4.07
CA HIS A 86 -15.96 5.65 5.52
C HIS A 86 -16.47 6.88 6.28
N GLU A 87 -17.29 7.73 5.64
CA GLU A 87 -17.80 8.96 6.25
C GLU A 87 -18.57 8.73 7.56
N ALA A 88 -19.32 7.63 7.66
CA ALA A 88 -20.07 7.27 8.86
C ALA A 88 -19.19 7.03 10.10
N GLN A 89 -17.91 6.72 9.90
CA GLN A 89 -16.95 6.45 10.98
C GLN A 89 -16.30 7.73 11.52
N GLN A 90 -16.57 8.89 10.92
CA GLN A 90 -16.00 10.20 11.28
C GLN A 90 -14.47 10.15 11.48
N PRO A 91 -13.70 9.76 10.44
CA PRO A 91 -12.25 9.66 10.54
C PRO A 91 -11.63 11.04 10.84
N ARG A 92 -10.61 11.04 11.70
CA ARG A 92 -9.85 12.25 12.04
C ARG A 92 -8.67 12.40 11.09
N ALA A 93 -8.48 13.62 10.57
CA ALA A 93 -7.28 13.95 9.80
C ALA A 93 -6.05 13.79 10.69
N PHE A 94 -5.01 13.16 10.16
CA PHE A 94 -3.80 12.83 10.89
C PHE A 94 -2.57 13.26 10.09
N ASP A 95 -1.83 14.24 10.62
CA ASP A 95 -0.61 14.74 10.01
C ASP A 95 0.60 13.96 10.49
N LEU A 96 1.33 13.33 9.57
CA LEU A 96 2.52 12.53 9.90
C LEU A 96 3.72 13.39 10.36
N ASN A 97 3.70 14.69 10.14
CA ASN A 97 4.81 15.59 10.44
C ASN A 97 4.91 15.98 11.92
N THR A 98 3.84 15.78 12.70
CA THR A 98 3.75 16.19 14.12
C THR A 98 4.36 15.18 15.08
N ILE A 99 4.78 14.00 14.61
CA ILE A 99 5.26 12.86 15.41
C ILE A 99 6.80 12.76 15.38
N LYS A 100 7.48 13.83 14.98
CA LYS A 100 8.96 13.85 14.94
C LYS A 100 9.58 13.80 16.34
#